data_AF-A0A015JNL6-F1
#
_entry.id   AF-A0A015JNL6-F1
#
_cell.length_a   1.000
_cell.length_b   1.000
_cell.length_c   1.000
_cell.angle_alpha   90.00
_cell.angle_beta   90.00
_cell.angle_gamma   90.00
#
_symmetry.space_group_name_H-M   'P 1'
#
loop_
_entity.id
_entity.type
_entity.pdbx_description
1 polymer ?
#
loop_
_entity_poly.entity_id
_entity_poly.type
_entity_poly.pdbx_seq_one_letter_code
_entity_poly.pdbx_strand_id
1 'polypeptide(L)'
;MKYYRVPAGTGPPEVGEKYTILHWPLHRINALSQGPLKGEYKLDENNVKFYQTTKDGFVVPGCSSFVPLNSRHNVPSRRLLGPESPCYFLSPGTVLPDGLAIVYTKKMKTRFPSDLQHLWHFNIFPTRSMTLHEYSNMIKNLDWKPCNIKVGASPDKLVSKNDDIDGLKSIEILGLYFLMSLWYDQATNSMDRLQANEIHTWISLDKPTFQDLICDEDRSFYVFSMLDQLKTESVTLETYCADILGELEDRFMWKESDFFDPKNYLI
;
A
#
# COMPACT_ATOMS: atom_id res chain seq x y z
N MET A 1 -20.53 19.52 -8.08
CA MET A 1 -19.62 18.71 -7.25
C MET A 1 -18.19 19.02 -7.66
N LYS A 2 -17.37 19.54 -6.75
CA LYS A 2 -16.01 20.01 -7.08
C LYS A 2 -15.11 18.79 -7.34
N TYR A 3 -14.60 18.66 -8.56
CA TYR A 3 -13.34 17.97 -8.78
C TYR A 3 -12.33 18.62 -7.85
N TYR A 4 -11.65 17.86 -7.00
CA TYR A 4 -10.42 18.37 -6.39
C TYR A 4 -9.41 18.43 -7.53
N ARG A 5 -9.46 19.52 -8.32
CA ARG A 5 -8.31 19.90 -9.14
C ARG A 5 -7.19 20.06 -8.14
N VAL A 6 -6.14 19.25 -8.31
CA VAL A 6 -4.83 19.46 -7.71
C VAL A 6 -4.58 20.99 -7.68
N PRO A 7 -4.26 21.59 -6.52
CA PRO A 7 -4.03 23.02 -6.45
C PRO A 7 -3.11 23.46 -7.60
N ALA A 8 -3.50 24.51 -8.31
CA ALA A 8 -2.70 24.98 -9.44
C ALA A 8 -1.26 25.26 -8.97
N GLY A 9 -0.28 24.57 -9.56
CA GLY A 9 1.15 24.67 -9.21
C GLY A 9 1.74 23.48 -8.46
N THR A 10 0.97 22.52 -7.96
CA THR A 10 1.51 21.33 -7.26
C THR A 10 1.61 20.13 -8.21
N GLY A 11 2.53 20.24 -9.19
CA GLY A 11 2.87 19.16 -10.12
C GLY A 11 3.18 17.81 -9.44
N PRO A 12 3.41 16.73 -10.20
CA PRO A 12 3.67 15.42 -9.60
C PRO A 12 4.85 15.50 -8.62
N PRO A 13 4.71 14.97 -7.39
CA PRO A 13 5.81 14.89 -6.46
C PRO A 13 6.96 14.05 -7.03
N GLU A 14 8.19 14.36 -6.64
CA GLU A 14 9.35 13.51 -6.95
C GLU A 14 9.38 12.30 -6.02
N VAL A 15 9.78 11.14 -6.57
CA VAL A 15 9.93 9.91 -5.76
C VAL A 15 10.89 10.15 -4.60
N GLY A 16 10.48 9.77 -3.40
CA GLY A 16 11.26 9.96 -2.17
C GLY A 16 11.14 11.35 -1.57
N GLU A 17 10.37 12.27 -2.16
CA GLU A 17 10.14 13.60 -1.60
C GLU A 17 9.26 13.51 -0.35
N LYS A 18 9.71 14.14 0.74
CA LYS A 18 9.11 14.05 2.07
C LYS A 18 8.46 15.37 2.46
N TYR A 19 7.27 15.30 3.06
CA TYR A 19 6.47 16.47 3.43
C TYR A 19 5.94 16.39 4.86
N THR A 20 5.95 17.51 5.55
CA THR A 20 5.25 17.71 6.84
C THR A 20 3.97 18.52 6.69
N ILE A 21 3.72 19.09 5.50
CA ILE A 21 2.50 19.82 5.15
C ILE A 21 1.92 19.20 3.89
N LEU A 22 0.63 18.88 3.91
CA LEU A 22 -0.03 18.26 2.77
C LEU A 22 -0.32 19.28 1.66
N HIS A 23 0.12 18.98 0.44
CA HIS A 23 -0.21 19.79 -0.74
C HIS A 23 -1.46 19.30 -1.49
N TRP A 24 -1.93 18.10 -1.17
CA TRP A 24 -2.99 17.39 -1.89
C TRP A 24 -4.00 16.78 -0.91
N PRO A 25 -5.24 16.51 -1.36
CA PRO A 25 -6.20 15.78 -0.54
C PRO A 25 -5.71 14.33 -0.40
N LEU A 26 -5.13 14.00 0.76
CA LEU A 26 -4.54 12.70 1.01
C LEU A 26 -5.59 11.75 1.57
N HIS A 27 -5.92 10.70 0.81
CA HIS A 27 -6.94 9.73 1.17
C HIS A 27 -6.34 8.49 1.85
N ARG A 28 -7.07 7.93 2.81
CA ARG A 28 -6.78 6.62 3.42
C ARG A 28 -8.08 5.89 3.69
N ILE A 29 -8.11 4.59 3.41
CA ILE A 29 -9.25 3.73 3.75
C ILE A 29 -9.15 3.36 5.23
N ASN A 30 -10.27 3.41 5.95
CA ASN A 30 -10.36 2.98 7.35
C ASN A 30 -9.42 3.72 8.30
N ALA A 31 -9.10 4.98 8.01
CA ALA A 31 -8.10 5.76 8.74
C ALA A 31 -8.35 5.88 10.26
N LEU A 32 -9.62 5.82 10.71
CA LEU A 32 -9.97 5.89 12.14
C LEU A 32 -9.91 4.53 12.87
N SER A 33 -10.15 3.43 12.16
CA SER A 33 -10.26 2.09 12.77
C SER A 33 -9.00 1.24 12.55
N GLN A 34 -8.31 1.43 11.44
CA GLN A 34 -7.16 0.64 11.01
C GLN A 34 -5.84 1.32 11.36
N GLY A 35 -5.04 0.64 12.19
CA GLY A 35 -3.64 1.04 12.45
C GLY A 35 -2.70 0.66 11.30
N PRO A 36 -1.37 0.76 11.53
CA PRO A 36 -0.37 0.25 10.59
C PRO A 36 -0.53 -1.25 10.37
N LEU A 37 -0.48 -1.69 9.11
CA LEU A 37 -0.45 -3.12 8.76
C LEU A 37 0.95 -3.71 8.89
N LYS A 38 1.04 -5.04 8.98
CA LYS A 38 2.30 -5.77 8.75
C LYS A 38 2.76 -5.40 7.32
N GLY A 39 3.97 -4.88 7.18
CA GLY A 39 4.47 -4.33 5.91
C GLY A 39 4.23 -2.81 5.72
N GLU A 40 3.69 -2.10 6.71
CA GLU A 40 3.67 -0.62 6.76
C GLU A 40 4.67 -0.06 7.78
N TYR A 41 5.44 -0.91 8.47
CA TYR A 41 6.44 -0.51 9.44
C TYR A 41 7.54 -1.57 9.57
N LYS A 42 8.67 -1.16 10.19
CA LYS A 42 9.72 -2.06 10.69
C LYS A 42 9.89 -1.82 12.18
N LEU A 43 10.23 -2.87 12.92
CA LEU A 43 10.61 -2.71 14.33
C LEU A 43 12.13 -2.50 14.46
N ASP A 44 12.49 -1.64 15.40
CA ASP A 44 13.82 -1.49 15.95
C ASP A 44 13.69 -1.74 17.46
N GLU A 45 14.12 -2.93 17.88
CA GLU A 45 13.80 -3.50 19.19
C GLU A 45 12.27 -3.56 19.44
N ASN A 46 11.76 -2.73 20.37
CA ASN A 46 10.35 -2.66 20.74
C ASN A 46 9.63 -1.45 20.14
N ASN A 47 10.33 -0.62 19.38
CA ASN A 47 9.80 0.61 18.80
C ASN A 47 9.69 0.51 17.29
N VAL A 48 8.86 1.37 16.71
CA VAL A 48 8.81 1.53 15.27
C VAL A 48 10.07 2.25 14.81
N LYS A 49 10.78 1.67 13.84
CA LYS A 49 11.92 2.31 13.20
C LYS A 49 11.48 3.64 12.58
N PHE A 50 12.19 4.71 12.91
CA PHE A 50 11.89 6.06 12.43
C PHE A 50 12.88 6.51 11.36
N TYR A 51 12.46 7.51 10.59
CA TYR A 51 13.20 7.99 9.43
C TYR A 51 13.28 9.51 9.44
N GLN A 52 14.43 10.05 9.05
CA GLN A 52 14.59 11.50 8.93
C GLN A 52 13.80 12.04 7.74
N THR A 53 13.48 13.33 7.76
CA THR A 53 12.80 14.02 6.66
C THR A 53 13.74 14.42 5.53
N THR A 54 15.04 14.17 5.66
CA THR A 54 16.06 14.38 4.63
C THR A 54 15.93 13.37 3.49
N LYS A 55 16.34 13.75 2.28
CA LYS A 55 16.29 12.90 1.09
C LYS A 55 17.48 11.94 1.11
N ASP A 56 17.26 10.77 1.70
CA ASP A 56 18.33 9.79 1.94
C ASP A 56 18.32 8.63 0.92
N GLY A 57 17.45 8.70 -0.10
CA GLY A 57 17.38 7.73 -1.20
C GLY A 57 16.74 6.37 -0.87
N PHE A 58 16.34 6.13 0.39
CA PHE A 58 15.68 4.90 0.82
C PHE A 58 14.15 4.98 0.71
N VAL A 59 13.50 3.85 0.40
CA VAL A 59 12.06 3.71 0.63
C VAL A 59 11.79 3.74 2.13
N VAL A 60 10.79 4.52 2.50
CA VAL A 60 10.36 4.66 3.90
C VAL A 60 9.04 3.92 4.08
N PRO A 61 9.05 2.77 4.79
CA PRO A 61 7.84 2.09 5.20
C PRO A 61 6.93 3.03 5.98
N GLY A 62 5.64 2.96 5.68
CA GLY A 62 4.67 3.75 6.40
C GLY A 62 3.25 3.35 6.04
N CYS A 63 2.32 3.98 6.71
CA CYS A 63 0.91 3.83 6.48
C CYS A 63 0.53 4.34 5.09
N SER A 64 0.07 3.42 4.23
CA SER A 64 -0.34 3.66 2.85
C SER A 64 -1.48 4.68 2.78
N SER A 65 -1.34 5.61 1.85
CA SER A 65 -2.30 6.68 1.57
C SER A 65 -2.16 7.11 0.11
N PHE A 66 -3.16 7.80 -0.44
CA PHE A 66 -3.18 8.06 -1.86
C PHE A 66 -3.90 9.35 -2.26
N VAL A 67 -3.52 9.90 -3.41
CA VAL A 67 -4.17 11.05 -4.06
C VAL A 67 -4.75 10.58 -5.41
N PRO A 68 -6.08 10.53 -5.58
CA PRO A 68 -6.71 10.15 -6.85
C PRO A 68 -6.52 11.22 -7.93
N LEU A 69 -6.18 10.84 -9.17
CA LEU A 69 -5.79 11.79 -10.24
C LEU A 69 -6.83 12.02 -11.33
N ASN A 70 -7.55 10.97 -11.75
CA ASN A 70 -8.38 11.00 -12.95
C ASN A 70 -9.86 10.69 -12.70
N SER A 71 -10.19 9.98 -11.62
CA SER A 71 -11.56 9.60 -11.28
C SER A 71 -11.84 9.76 -9.79
N ARG A 72 -13.12 9.66 -9.44
CA ARG A 72 -13.53 9.42 -8.05
C ARG A 72 -12.83 8.12 -7.58
N HIS A 73 -12.17 8.18 -6.43
CA HIS A 73 -11.63 6.98 -5.81
C HIS A 73 -12.77 6.12 -5.29
N ASN A 74 -12.81 4.89 -5.75
CA ASN A 74 -13.86 3.97 -5.36
C ASN A 74 -13.24 2.93 -4.42
N VAL A 75 -13.85 2.76 -3.26
CA VAL A 75 -13.32 1.89 -2.18
C VAL A 75 -13.53 0.41 -2.54
N PRO A 76 -12.59 -0.51 -2.18
CA PRO A 76 -12.71 -1.95 -2.39
C PRO A 76 -13.97 -2.58 -1.78
N SER A 77 -14.98 -2.85 -2.62
CA SER A 77 -16.07 -3.82 -2.44
C SER A 77 -17.14 -3.57 -1.37
N ARG A 78 -18.37 -4.05 -1.62
CA ARG A 78 -19.43 -4.20 -0.59
C ARG A 78 -19.09 -5.22 0.50
N ARG A 79 -18.27 -6.22 0.21
CA ARG A 79 -17.84 -7.25 1.18
C ARG A 79 -17.01 -6.68 2.34
N LEU A 80 -16.30 -5.58 2.09
CA LEU A 80 -15.56 -4.81 3.10
C LEU A 80 -16.31 -3.55 3.57
N LEU A 81 -17.41 -3.19 2.90
CA LEU A 81 -18.48 -2.39 3.47
C LEU A 81 -19.27 -3.24 4.48
N GLY A 82 -18.62 -3.58 5.61
CA GLY A 82 -19.37 -3.44 6.85
C GLY A 82 -19.92 -2.01 6.94
N PRO A 83 -20.91 -1.73 7.79
CA PRO A 83 -21.37 -0.35 8.06
C PRO A 83 -20.22 0.64 8.42
N GLU A 84 -19.00 0.14 8.63
CA GLU A 84 -17.82 0.85 9.12
C GLU A 84 -16.55 0.81 8.23
N SER A 85 -16.61 0.71 6.89
CA SER A 85 -15.43 1.05 6.04
C SER A 85 -15.53 2.43 5.34
N PRO A 86 -15.45 3.55 6.08
CA PRO A 86 -15.36 4.89 5.53
C PRO A 86 -13.97 5.15 4.94
N CYS A 87 -13.95 5.63 3.70
CA CYS A 87 -12.80 6.35 3.17
C CYS A 87 -12.72 7.72 3.86
N TYR A 88 -11.51 8.13 4.21
CA TYR A 88 -11.22 9.44 4.79
C TYR A 88 -10.20 10.19 3.98
N PHE A 89 -10.14 11.51 4.16
CA PHE A 89 -9.10 12.33 3.60
C PHE A 89 -8.63 13.42 4.57
N LEU A 90 -7.36 13.80 4.45
CA LEU A 90 -6.81 15.02 5.03
C LEU A 90 -6.82 16.12 3.97
N SER A 91 -7.12 17.34 4.39
CA SER A 91 -7.23 18.47 3.46
C SER A 91 -5.85 19.00 3.06
N PRO A 92 -5.70 19.58 1.85
CA PRO A 92 -4.53 20.39 1.55
C PRO A 92 -4.33 21.47 2.62
N GLY A 93 -3.07 21.70 3.01
CA GLY A 93 -2.69 22.61 4.09
C GLY A 93 -2.66 21.99 5.49
N THR A 94 -3.09 20.73 5.65
CA THR A 94 -2.92 20.02 6.93
C THR A 94 -1.43 19.90 7.26
N VAL A 95 -1.06 20.40 8.44
CA VAL A 95 0.27 20.22 9.04
C VAL A 95 0.25 18.91 9.83
N LEU A 96 1.17 18.01 9.51
CA LEU A 96 1.34 16.76 10.25
C LEU A 96 1.95 17.06 11.63
N PRO A 97 1.51 16.37 12.69
CA PRO A 97 2.06 16.56 14.03
C PRO A 97 3.52 16.11 14.08
N ASP A 98 4.27 16.66 15.05
CA ASP A 98 5.64 16.23 15.29
C ASP A 98 5.71 14.72 15.57
N GLY A 99 6.62 14.04 14.86
CA GLY A 99 6.72 12.59 14.81
C GLY A 99 6.11 11.93 13.58
N LEU A 100 5.40 12.65 12.69
CA LEU A 100 4.91 12.13 11.41
C LEU A 100 5.33 12.98 10.21
N ALA A 101 5.60 12.31 9.09
CA ALA A 101 5.75 12.92 7.78
C ALA A 101 5.11 12.01 6.72
N ILE A 102 4.95 12.51 5.49
CA ILE A 102 4.57 11.69 4.33
C ILE A 102 5.72 11.64 3.32
N VAL A 103 5.85 10.55 2.58
CA VAL A 103 6.76 10.44 1.44
C VAL A 103 5.99 9.99 0.22
N TYR A 104 6.24 10.60 -0.94
CA TYR A 104 5.72 10.07 -2.21
C TYR A 104 6.53 8.87 -2.65
N THR A 105 5.87 7.74 -2.96
CA THR A 105 6.56 6.53 -3.41
C THR A 105 6.43 6.35 -4.91
N LYS A 106 5.21 6.23 -5.43
CA LYS A 106 4.97 5.87 -6.83
C LYS A 106 3.63 6.35 -7.37
N LYS A 107 3.51 6.32 -8.69
CA LYS A 107 2.22 6.42 -9.38
C LYS A 107 1.62 5.02 -9.49
N MET A 108 0.47 4.82 -8.89
CA MET A 108 -0.31 3.58 -8.94
C MET A 108 -1.31 3.60 -10.09
N LYS A 109 -1.62 2.40 -10.57
CA LYS A 109 -2.72 2.11 -11.50
C LYS A 109 -3.61 1.05 -10.88
N THR A 110 -4.92 1.24 -10.89
CA THR A 110 -5.88 0.25 -10.35
C THR A 110 -7.06 0.09 -11.30
N ARG A 111 -7.38 -1.16 -11.70
CA ARG A 111 -8.56 -1.45 -12.57
C ARG A 111 -9.87 -1.58 -11.79
N PHE A 112 -9.79 -1.78 -10.48
CA PHE A 112 -10.95 -1.83 -9.61
C PHE A 112 -11.44 -0.43 -9.23
N PRO A 113 -12.76 -0.22 -9.07
CA PRO A 113 -13.92 -1.09 -9.35
C PRO A 113 -14.58 -0.83 -10.71
N SER A 114 -14.20 0.24 -11.38
CA SER A 114 -14.69 0.58 -12.70
C SER A 114 -13.66 1.49 -13.34
N ASP A 115 -13.13 1.07 -14.49
CA ASP A 115 -12.13 1.75 -15.29
C ASP A 115 -10.75 1.94 -14.63
N LEU A 116 -9.75 2.21 -15.46
CA LEU A 116 -8.38 2.43 -15.02
C LEU A 116 -8.26 3.73 -14.21
N GLN A 117 -8.01 3.60 -12.91
CA GLN A 117 -7.73 4.73 -12.03
C GLN A 117 -6.23 4.94 -11.88
N HIS A 118 -5.83 6.20 -11.77
CA HIS A 118 -4.45 6.60 -11.50
C HIS A 118 -4.40 7.32 -10.15
N LEU A 119 -3.45 6.92 -9.30
CA LEU A 119 -3.25 7.51 -7.99
C LEU A 119 -1.78 7.85 -7.78
N TRP A 120 -1.49 8.86 -6.97
CA TRP A 120 -0.19 8.99 -6.32
C TRP A 120 -0.24 8.28 -4.98
N HIS A 121 0.75 7.43 -4.72
CA HIS A 121 0.89 6.71 -3.45
C HIS A 121 1.84 7.45 -2.52
N PHE A 122 1.48 7.46 -1.24
CA PHE A 122 2.29 8.03 -0.18
C PHE A 122 2.29 7.12 1.04
N ASN A 123 3.43 7.07 1.71
CA ASN A 123 3.55 6.47 3.04
C ASN A 123 3.56 7.58 4.09
N ILE A 124 2.64 7.54 5.06
CA ILE A 124 2.75 8.30 6.30
C ILE A 124 3.72 7.53 7.19
N PHE A 125 4.82 8.12 7.64
CA PHE A 125 5.88 7.40 8.37
C PHE A 125 6.32 8.13 9.64
N PRO A 126 6.89 7.41 10.63
CA PRO A 126 7.35 8.01 11.87
C PRO A 126 8.70 8.71 11.70
N THR A 127 8.82 9.93 12.24
CA THR A 127 10.05 10.73 12.22
C THR A 127 10.82 10.73 13.54
N ARG A 128 10.27 10.08 14.57
CA ARG A 128 10.90 9.85 15.87
C ARG A 128 10.56 8.47 16.40
N SER A 129 11.37 7.96 17.31
CA SER A 129 11.09 6.70 18.00
C SER A 129 9.74 6.77 18.74
N MET A 130 8.94 5.73 18.56
CA MET A 130 7.63 5.57 19.19
C MET A 130 7.21 4.10 19.17
N THR A 131 6.36 3.71 20.12
CA THR A 131 5.74 2.38 20.12
C THR A 131 4.76 2.24 18.95
N LEU A 132 4.46 1.00 18.54
CA LEU A 132 3.43 0.76 17.51
C LEU A 132 2.05 1.31 17.91
N HIS A 133 1.74 1.29 19.22
CA HIS A 133 0.50 1.85 19.74
C HIS A 133 0.45 3.37 19.60
N GLU A 134 1.52 4.07 19.95
CA GLU A 134 1.62 5.53 19.77
C GLU A 134 1.54 5.91 18.29
N TYR A 135 2.26 5.21 17.43
CA TYR A 135 2.23 5.44 15.99
C TYR A 135 0.81 5.28 15.42
N SER A 136 0.15 4.18 15.78
CA SER A 136 -1.24 3.90 15.40
C SER A 136 -2.20 5.00 15.88
N ASN A 137 -2.09 5.43 17.14
CA ASN A 137 -2.93 6.48 17.69
C ASN A 137 -2.68 7.83 17.01
N MET A 138 -1.41 8.19 16.72
CA MET A 138 -1.07 9.42 16.03
C MET A 138 -1.72 9.48 14.65
N ILE A 139 -1.68 8.39 13.88
CA ILE A 139 -2.34 8.30 12.57
C ILE A 139 -3.85 8.44 12.72
N LYS A 140 -4.48 7.68 13.63
CA LYS A 140 -5.94 7.69 13.83
C LYS A 140 -6.47 9.06 14.28
N ASN A 141 -5.66 9.83 15.00
CA ASN A 141 -6.01 11.13 15.56
C ASN A 141 -5.72 12.32 14.63
N LEU A 142 -5.24 12.09 13.40
CA LEU A 142 -5.18 13.17 12.40
C LEU A 142 -6.60 13.66 12.08
N ASP A 143 -6.73 14.90 11.58
CA ASP A 143 -8.02 15.55 11.29
C ASP A 143 -8.71 14.98 10.03
N TRP A 144 -8.94 13.67 10.04
CA TRP A 144 -9.58 12.92 8.98
C TRP A 144 -11.00 13.39 8.74
N LYS A 145 -11.29 13.79 7.50
CA LYS A 145 -12.64 14.13 7.05
C LYS A 145 -13.25 12.96 6.30
N PRO A 146 -14.55 12.67 6.48
CA PRO A 146 -15.20 11.60 5.74
C PRO A 146 -15.21 11.92 4.24
N CYS A 147 -14.86 10.94 3.41
CA CYS A 147 -14.97 11.07 1.98
C CYS A 147 -16.42 10.89 1.53
N ASN A 148 -16.94 11.88 0.80
CA ASN A 148 -18.24 11.76 0.12
C ASN A 148 -18.14 10.96 -1.20
N ILE A 149 -16.98 10.37 -1.48
CA ILE A 149 -16.76 9.56 -2.68
C ILE A 149 -17.33 8.16 -2.44
N LYS A 150 -18.65 8.04 -2.53
CA LYS A 150 -19.38 6.77 -2.51
C LYS A 150 -19.76 6.41 -3.93
N VAL A 151 -18.81 5.90 -4.72
CA VAL A 151 -19.20 5.17 -5.93
C VAL A 151 -19.30 3.72 -5.51
N GLY A 152 -20.52 3.19 -5.52
CA GLY A 152 -20.80 1.80 -5.22
C GLY A 152 -19.96 0.91 -6.10
N ALA A 153 -19.09 0.15 -5.48
CA ALA A 153 -18.07 -0.64 -6.13
C ALA A 153 -18.27 -2.09 -5.72
N SER A 154 -18.86 -2.88 -6.60
CA SER A 154 -18.66 -4.33 -6.60
C SER A 154 -18.20 -4.64 -8.02
N PRO A 155 -17.08 -5.37 -8.18
CA PRO A 155 -17.09 -6.80 -7.89
C PRO A 155 -16.45 -7.20 -6.55
N ASP A 156 -16.96 -8.27 -5.93
CA ASP A 156 -16.32 -8.91 -4.77
C ASP A 156 -15.03 -9.67 -5.13
N LYS A 157 -14.62 -9.61 -6.41
CA LYS A 157 -13.50 -10.32 -7.02
C LYS A 157 -12.53 -9.35 -7.69
N LEU A 158 -11.25 -9.69 -7.68
CA LEU A 158 -10.21 -8.98 -8.41
C LEU A 158 -10.51 -9.00 -9.92
N VAL A 159 -10.28 -7.88 -10.61
CA VAL A 159 -10.42 -7.82 -12.07
C VAL A 159 -9.26 -8.58 -12.70
N SER A 160 -9.57 -9.71 -13.36
CA SER A 160 -8.64 -10.59 -14.06
C SER A 160 -9.21 -10.97 -15.43
N LYS A 161 -8.36 -11.00 -16.45
CA LYS A 161 -8.68 -11.38 -17.83
C LYS A 161 -7.72 -12.46 -18.32
N ASN A 162 -8.15 -13.25 -19.31
CA ASN A 162 -7.33 -14.33 -19.85
C ASN A 162 -6.02 -13.84 -20.50
N ASP A 163 -6.04 -12.64 -21.08
CA ASP A 163 -4.89 -12.01 -21.75
C ASP A 163 -3.97 -11.21 -20.78
N ASP A 164 -4.28 -11.21 -19.48
CA ASP A 164 -3.47 -10.47 -18.49
C ASP A 164 -2.06 -11.04 -18.34
N ILE A 165 -1.83 -12.30 -18.66
CA ILE A 165 -0.51 -12.94 -18.58
C ILE A 165 0.21 -13.02 -19.94
N ASP A 166 -0.47 -12.65 -21.03
CA ASP A 166 0.12 -12.70 -22.36
C ASP A 166 1.31 -11.75 -22.45
N GLY A 167 2.45 -12.27 -22.93
CA GLY A 167 3.68 -11.50 -23.08
C GLY A 167 4.51 -11.31 -21.80
N LEU A 168 4.09 -11.86 -20.65
CA LEU A 168 4.96 -11.95 -19.47
C LEU A 168 6.16 -12.87 -19.77
N LYS A 169 7.36 -12.38 -19.45
CA LYS A 169 8.62 -13.11 -19.70
C LYS A 169 9.24 -13.73 -18.45
N SER A 170 8.91 -13.19 -17.27
CA SER A 170 9.45 -13.63 -15.98
C SER A 170 8.48 -14.60 -15.32
N ILE A 171 8.99 -15.78 -14.94
CA ILE A 171 8.22 -16.81 -14.23
C ILE A 171 7.86 -16.31 -12.84
N GLU A 172 8.76 -15.54 -12.21
CA GLU A 172 8.57 -14.91 -10.91
C GLU A 172 7.40 -13.91 -10.96
N ILE A 173 7.34 -13.06 -12.01
CA ILE A 173 6.22 -12.12 -12.20
C ILE A 173 4.91 -12.85 -12.54
N LEU A 174 4.97 -13.95 -13.29
CA LEU A 174 3.80 -14.81 -13.53
C LEU A 174 3.30 -15.42 -12.22
N GLY A 175 4.20 -15.95 -11.39
CA GLY A 175 3.88 -16.46 -10.07
C GLY A 175 3.27 -15.38 -9.19
N LEU A 176 3.89 -14.20 -9.16
CA LEU A 176 3.42 -13.05 -8.40
C LEU A 176 2.00 -12.63 -8.79
N TYR A 177 1.64 -12.70 -10.07
CA TYR A 177 0.28 -12.43 -10.55
C TYR A 177 -0.78 -13.33 -9.89
N PHE A 178 -0.50 -14.65 -9.82
CA PHE A 178 -1.38 -15.61 -9.16
C PHE A 178 -1.39 -15.43 -7.64
N LEU A 179 -0.24 -15.16 -7.05
CA LEU A 179 -0.12 -14.92 -5.60
C LEU A 179 -0.87 -13.64 -5.19
N MET A 180 -0.87 -12.58 -6.00
CA MET A 180 -1.70 -11.37 -5.75
C MET A 180 -3.19 -11.70 -5.78
N SER A 181 -3.64 -12.55 -6.70
CA SER A 181 -5.03 -12.98 -6.78
C SER A 181 -5.44 -13.75 -5.53
N LEU A 182 -4.60 -14.70 -5.11
CA LEU A 182 -4.82 -15.48 -3.88
C LEU A 182 -4.84 -14.58 -2.65
N TRP A 183 -3.88 -13.66 -2.53
CA TRP A 183 -3.83 -12.72 -1.42
C TRP A 183 -5.04 -11.80 -1.38
N TYR A 184 -5.49 -11.30 -2.52
CA TYR A 184 -6.69 -10.46 -2.59
C TYR A 184 -7.92 -11.14 -1.98
N ASP A 185 -8.06 -12.45 -2.20
CA ASP A 185 -9.16 -13.25 -1.66
C ASP A 185 -9.01 -13.52 -0.15
N GLN A 186 -7.77 -13.71 0.33
CA GLN A 186 -7.46 -13.96 1.74
C GLN A 186 -7.42 -12.69 2.61
N ALA A 187 -7.10 -11.54 2.02
CA ALA A 187 -6.93 -10.28 2.72
C ALA A 187 -8.22 -9.87 3.43
N THR A 188 -8.08 -9.57 4.74
CA THR A 188 -9.19 -9.23 5.64
C THR A 188 -9.49 -7.73 5.69
N ASN A 189 -8.60 -6.89 5.15
CA ASN A 189 -8.75 -5.44 5.15
C ASN A 189 -8.66 -4.85 3.72
N SER A 190 -9.24 -3.66 3.58
CA SER A 190 -9.36 -2.98 2.28
C SER A 190 -8.05 -2.44 1.74
N MET A 191 -7.09 -2.11 2.60
CA MET A 191 -5.81 -1.56 2.14
C MET A 191 -4.95 -2.64 1.49
N ASP A 192 -4.89 -3.84 2.07
CA ASP A 192 -4.22 -4.98 1.45
C ASP A 192 -4.81 -5.35 0.10
N ARG A 193 -6.14 -5.36 0.00
CA ARG A 193 -6.81 -5.59 -1.29
C ARG A 193 -6.52 -4.51 -2.32
N LEU A 194 -6.39 -3.25 -1.89
CA LEU A 194 -6.03 -2.14 -2.79
C LEU A 194 -4.61 -2.34 -3.34
N GLN A 195 -3.65 -2.68 -2.48
CA GLN A 195 -2.26 -2.92 -2.87
C GLN A 195 -2.12 -4.16 -3.76
N ALA A 196 -2.77 -5.28 -3.41
CA ALA A 196 -2.81 -6.49 -4.23
C ALA A 196 -3.37 -6.21 -5.64
N ASN A 197 -4.47 -5.45 -5.71
CA ASN A 197 -5.07 -5.04 -6.97
C ASN A 197 -4.18 -4.08 -7.77
N GLU A 198 -3.41 -3.22 -7.12
CA GLU A 198 -2.43 -2.38 -7.80
C GLU A 198 -1.32 -3.20 -8.44
N ILE A 199 -0.69 -4.11 -7.70
CA ILE A 199 0.40 -4.94 -8.21
C ILE A 199 -0.12 -5.85 -9.33
N HIS A 200 -1.27 -6.47 -9.14
CA HIS A 200 -1.92 -7.28 -10.16
C HIS A 200 -2.23 -6.48 -11.44
N THR A 201 -2.69 -5.23 -11.28
CA THR A 201 -2.94 -4.31 -12.41
C THR A 201 -1.63 -3.92 -13.10
N TRP A 202 -0.59 -3.60 -12.34
CA TRP A 202 0.73 -3.27 -12.86
C TRP A 202 1.31 -4.41 -13.69
N ILE A 203 1.23 -5.65 -13.19
CA ILE A 203 1.68 -6.84 -13.92
C ILE A 203 0.90 -6.99 -15.23
N SER A 204 -0.43 -6.93 -15.16
CA SER A 204 -1.30 -7.10 -16.32
C SER A 204 -1.05 -6.06 -17.42
N LEU A 205 -0.87 -4.78 -17.05
CA LEU A 205 -0.79 -3.70 -18.02
C LEU A 205 0.62 -3.41 -18.51
N ASP A 206 1.60 -3.45 -17.60
CA ASP A 206 2.95 -2.96 -17.88
C ASP A 206 3.93 -4.10 -18.20
N LYS A 207 3.51 -5.37 -17.99
CA LYS A 207 4.28 -6.60 -18.27
C LYS A 207 5.73 -6.53 -17.73
N PRO A 208 5.90 -6.27 -16.42
CA PRO A 208 7.21 -6.04 -15.83
C PRO A 208 8.06 -7.30 -15.80
N THR A 209 9.35 -7.10 -15.59
CA THR A 209 10.33 -8.12 -15.20
C THR A 209 10.48 -8.16 -13.68
N PHE A 210 11.10 -9.22 -13.17
CA PHE A 210 11.45 -9.28 -11.75
C PHE A 210 12.41 -8.15 -11.33
N GLN A 211 13.30 -7.74 -12.25
CA GLN A 211 14.19 -6.59 -12.01
C GLN A 211 13.40 -5.28 -11.80
N ASP A 212 12.28 -5.09 -12.49
CA ASP A 212 11.42 -3.93 -12.29
C ASP A 212 10.76 -3.94 -10.89
N LEU A 213 10.43 -5.13 -10.37
CA LEU A 213 9.96 -5.28 -8.98
C LEU A 213 11.06 -4.89 -7.99
N ILE A 214 12.28 -5.42 -8.18
CA ILE A 214 13.45 -5.11 -7.32
C ILE A 214 13.78 -3.61 -7.33
N CYS A 215 13.62 -2.95 -8.48
CA CYS A 215 13.85 -1.51 -8.59
C CYS A 215 12.76 -0.65 -7.93
N ASP A 216 11.61 -1.25 -7.60
CA ASP A 216 10.55 -0.62 -6.83
C ASP A 216 10.51 -1.22 -5.42
N GLU A 217 11.34 -0.68 -4.53
CA GLU A 217 11.48 -1.17 -3.17
C GLU A 217 10.16 -1.05 -2.36
N ASP A 218 9.25 -0.11 -2.67
CA ASP A 218 7.93 0.00 -2.00
C ASP A 218 7.00 -1.16 -2.41
N ARG A 219 6.98 -1.52 -3.70
CA ARG A 219 6.30 -2.75 -4.15
C ARG A 219 6.96 -4.00 -3.60
N SER A 220 8.29 -4.09 -3.63
CA SER A 220 9.02 -5.23 -3.07
C SER A 220 8.74 -5.44 -1.60
N PHE A 221 8.70 -4.35 -0.82
CA PHE A 221 8.42 -4.38 0.61
C PHE A 221 7.03 -4.93 0.91
N TYR A 222 6.03 -4.45 0.16
CA TYR A 222 4.68 -4.97 0.27
C TYR A 222 4.60 -6.45 -0.13
N VAL A 223 5.20 -6.84 -1.26
CA VAL A 223 5.23 -8.22 -1.73
C VAL A 223 5.86 -9.14 -0.69
N PHE A 224 7.03 -8.76 -0.16
CA PHE A 224 7.71 -9.53 0.88
C PHE A 224 6.81 -9.75 2.10
N SER A 225 6.27 -8.67 2.67
CA SER A 225 5.43 -8.76 3.87
C SER A 225 4.16 -9.56 3.64
N MET A 226 3.63 -9.56 2.42
CA MET A 226 2.42 -10.29 2.09
C MET A 226 2.70 -11.79 1.87
N LEU A 227 3.74 -12.12 1.12
CA LEU A 227 4.10 -13.53 0.83
C LEU A 227 4.40 -14.29 2.12
N ASP A 228 5.03 -13.63 3.07
CA ASP A 228 5.29 -14.15 4.42
C ASP A 228 4.02 -14.56 5.19
N GLN A 229 2.87 -13.97 4.86
CA GLN A 229 1.58 -14.26 5.50
C GLN A 229 0.67 -15.16 4.64
N LEU A 230 1.05 -15.42 3.40
CA LEU A 230 0.19 -16.03 2.40
C LEU A 230 0.06 -17.54 2.65
N LYS A 231 -1.18 -18.02 2.76
CA LYS A 231 -1.44 -19.47 2.84
C LYS A 231 -1.65 -20.03 1.46
N THR A 232 -0.66 -20.75 0.93
CA THR A 232 -0.75 -21.37 -0.40
C THR A 232 -1.58 -22.66 -0.35
N GLU A 233 -2.27 -22.95 -1.46
CA GLU A 233 -3.16 -24.12 -1.57
C GLU A 233 -2.62 -25.19 -2.53
N SER A 234 -1.47 -24.95 -3.16
CA SER A 234 -0.82 -25.90 -4.06
C SER A 234 0.69 -25.76 -4.03
N VAL A 235 1.38 -26.86 -4.34
CA VAL A 235 2.85 -26.92 -4.45
C VAL A 235 3.37 -25.87 -5.43
N THR A 236 2.69 -25.66 -6.56
CA THR A 236 3.10 -24.64 -7.54
C THR A 236 3.10 -23.23 -6.96
N LEU A 237 2.06 -22.86 -6.20
CA LEU A 237 1.99 -21.55 -5.55
C LEU A 237 3.00 -21.42 -4.42
N GLU A 238 3.27 -22.52 -3.71
CA GLU A 238 4.30 -22.59 -2.66
C GLU A 238 5.69 -22.38 -3.24
N THR A 239 6.00 -23.02 -4.39
CA THR A 239 7.26 -22.79 -5.12
C THR A 239 7.40 -21.34 -5.56
N TYR A 240 6.38 -20.76 -6.21
CA TYR A 240 6.43 -19.34 -6.58
C TYR A 240 6.64 -18.42 -5.37
N CYS A 241 5.97 -18.70 -4.25
CA CYS A 241 6.12 -17.93 -3.02
C CYS A 241 7.57 -18.00 -2.51
N ALA A 242 8.12 -19.21 -2.41
CA ALA A 242 9.48 -19.43 -1.91
C ALA A 242 10.55 -18.81 -2.82
N ASP A 243 10.42 -18.95 -4.14
CA ASP A 243 11.38 -18.39 -5.10
C ASP A 243 11.42 -16.86 -5.01
N ILE A 244 10.25 -16.21 -5.02
CA ILE A 244 10.16 -14.74 -4.92
C ILE A 244 10.67 -14.24 -3.56
N LEU A 245 10.28 -14.90 -2.46
CA LEU A 245 10.76 -14.54 -1.13
C LEU A 245 12.29 -14.64 -1.05
N GLY A 246 12.87 -15.76 -1.50
CA GLY A 246 14.32 -15.97 -1.48
C GLY A 246 15.09 -14.89 -2.22
N GLU A 247 14.62 -14.50 -3.42
CA GLU A 247 15.27 -13.42 -4.17
C GLU A 247 15.15 -12.04 -3.48
N LEU A 248 14.01 -11.75 -2.84
CA LEU A 248 13.83 -10.51 -2.08
C LEU A 248 14.69 -10.49 -0.81
N GLU A 249 14.82 -11.62 -0.11
CA GLU A 249 15.71 -11.78 1.05
C GLU A 249 17.17 -11.54 0.65
N ASP A 250 17.64 -12.19 -0.41
CA ASP A 250 19.01 -12.04 -0.90
C ASP A 250 19.29 -10.60 -1.36
N ARG A 251 18.30 -9.95 -1.97
CA ARG A 251 18.46 -8.60 -2.52
C ARG A 251 18.48 -7.51 -1.46
N PHE A 252 17.59 -7.60 -0.47
CA PHE A 252 17.32 -6.54 0.49
C PHE A 252 17.78 -6.86 1.92
N MET A 253 18.23 -8.10 2.17
CA MET A 253 18.62 -8.62 3.49
C MET A 253 17.50 -8.52 4.52
N TRP A 254 16.24 -8.52 4.06
CA TRP A 254 15.06 -8.52 4.93
C TRP A 254 14.89 -9.89 5.56
N LYS A 255 14.39 -9.89 6.80
CA LYS A 255 14.05 -11.11 7.54
C LYS A 255 12.62 -11.05 8.00
N GLU A 256 11.97 -12.20 8.12
CA GLU A 256 10.63 -12.30 8.72
C GLU A 256 10.54 -11.53 10.06
N SER A 257 11.57 -11.65 10.91
CA SER A 257 11.70 -10.94 12.20
C SER A 257 11.53 -9.43 12.12
N ASP A 258 11.89 -8.81 10.99
CA ASP A 258 11.81 -7.36 10.81
C ASP A 258 10.35 -6.87 10.77
N PHE A 259 9.41 -7.79 10.58
CA PHE A 259 7.98 -7.54 10.37
C PHE A 259 7.09 -8.17 11.44
N PHE A 260 7.65 -8.84 12.46
CA PHE A 260 6.86 -9.52 13.49
C PHE A 260 6.02 -8.55 14.34
N ASP A 261 4.78 -8.94 14.68
CA ASP A 261 4.01 -8.32 15.76
C ASP A 261 4.25 -9.11 17.06
N PRO A 262 4.82 -8.50 18.12
CA PRO A 262 5.03 -9.16 19.41
C PRO A 262 3.76 -9.77 20.02
N LYS A 263 2.57 -9.33 19.59
CA LYS A 263 1.29 -9.84 20.10
C LYS A 263 0.97 -11.28 19.69
N ASN A 264 1.70 -11.87 18.74
CA ASN A 264 1.48 -13.25 18.32
C ASN A 264 1.96 -14.31 19.33
N TYR A 265 2.49 -13.92 20.50
CA TYR A 265 2.94 -14.85 21.56
C TYR A 265 2.22 -14.72 22.91
N LEU A 266 1.14 -13.94 23.00
CA LEU A 266 0.24 -14.02 24.18
C LEU A 266 -0.93 -14.95 23.87
N ILE A 267 -0.64 -16.27 23.80
CA ILE A 267 -1.62 -17.34 24.02
C ILE A 267 -1.44 -17.83 25.46
#